data_AF-A0A9X7QNM3-F1
#
_entry.id   AF-A0A9X7QNM3-F1
#
_cell.length_a   1.000
_cell.length_b   1.000
_cell.length_c   1.000
_cell.angle_alpha   90.00
_cell.angle_beta   90.00
_cell.angle_gamma   90.00
#
_symmetry.space_group_name_H-M   'P 1'
#
loop_
_entity.id
_entity.type
_entity.pdbx_description
1 polymer ?
#
loop_
_entity_poly.entity_id
_entity_poly.type
_entity_poly.pdbx_seq_one_letter_code
_entity_poly.pdbx_strand_id
1 'polypeptide(L)'
;MGYWLLFDVYVPNLPSSKYSWDVLLRVPFLGWLFYFTIAFYAGKNIHTFRLFIYRYRKYLYLTLFITFCMIHILFQNGTIHMVSSARYDVVLYTVFIFIGLFLFSQYWSDTPYYIKWVCSCSYGIYLLHPLVQKYVALYISRFHLPTLCYIVIIQIVGIGIPIGIVLLCHKYWWGKYVVGKFRPPLKDN
;
A
#
# COMPACT_ATOMS: atom_id res chain seq x y z
N MET A 1 -13.43 2.75 -2.19
CA MET A 1 -13.81 4.17 -2.26
C MET A 1 -15.17 4.47 -1.64
N GLY A 2 -16.27 3.80 -2.01
CA GLY A 2 -17.62 4.15 -1.47
C GLY A 2 -17.87 3.84 0.01
N TYR A 3 -17.25 2.82 0.60
CA TYR A 3 -17.57 2.42 1.97
C TYR A 3 -16.99 3.34 3.05
N TRP A 4 -15.91 4.09 2.77
CA TRP A 4 -15.32 5.03 3.74
C TRP A 4 -16.11 6.34 3.85
N LEU A 5 -16.75 6.77 2.76
CA LEU A 5 -17.65 7.94 2.77
C LEU A 5 -18.86 7.72 3.68
N LEU A 6 -19.32 6.48 3.83
CA LEU A 6 -20.40 6.14 4.77
C LEU A 6 -19.95 6.20 6.24
N PHE A 7 -18.67 5.96 6.54
CA PHE A 7 -18.15 5.97 7.91
C PHE A 7 -17.92 7.40 8.44
N ASP A 8 -17.49 8.34 7.61
CA ASP A 8 -17.25 9.73 8.03
C ASP A 8 -18.55 10.53 8.28
N VAL A 9 -19.68 10.13 7.70
CA VAL A 9 -20.99 10.79 7.92
C VAL A 9 -21.58 10.50 9.32
N TYR A 10 -21.14 9.44 9.99
CA TYR A 10 -21.79 8.91 11.21
C TYR A 10 -21.20 9.36 12.56
N VAL A 11 -20.14 10.18 12.58
CA VAL A 11 -19.50 10.60 13.85
C VAL A 11 -19.50 12.13 13.97
N PRO A 12 -20.55 12.72 14.59
CA PRO A 12 -20.79 14.16 14.45
C PRO A 12 -20.02 15.05 15.44
N ASN A 13 -19.21 14.51 16.37
CA ASN A 13 -18.64 15.33 17.45
C ASN A 13 -17.21 14.91 17.85
N LEU A 14 -16.19 15.58 17.32
CA LEU A 14 -14.82 15.61 17.87
C LEU A 14 -14.14 16.98 17.57
N PRO A 15 -13.19 17.45 18.39
CA PRO A 15 -12.71 18.84 18.41
C PRO A 15 -11.93 19.25 17.14
N SER A 16 -12.20 20.48 16.68
CA SER A 16 -11.88 21.05 15.37
C SER A 16 -10.41 21.11 14.96
N SER A 17 -9.45 20.96 15.87
CA SER A 17 -8.01 21.06 15.54
C SER A 17 -7.42 19.78 14.95
N LYS A 18 -8.06 18.62 15.16
CA LYS A 18 -7.64 17.33 14.56
C LYS A 18 -8.15 17.12 13.14
N TYR A 19 -9.04 17.98 12.65
CA TYR A 19 -9.76 17.77 11.38
C TYR A 19 -9.01 18.25 10.15
N SER A 20 -8.16 19.28 10.24
CA SER A 20 -7.72 19.97 9.01
C SER A 20 -6.88 19.09 8.09
N TRP A 21 -5.85 18.41 8.59
CA TRP A 21 -4.92 17.66 7.74
C TRP A 21 -5.41 16.28 7.36
N ASP A 22 -5.98 15.54 8.31
CA ASP A 22 -6.53 14.21 8.04
C ASP A 22 -7.69 14.32 7.04
N VAL A 23 -8.56 15.32 7.14
CA VAL A 23 -9.64 15.51 6.16
C VAL A 23 -9.11 16.09 4.85
N LEU A 24 -8.21 17.08 4.81
CA LEU A 24 -7.66 17.60 3.54
C LEU A 24 -6.87 16.56 2.73
N LEU A 25 -6.17 15.63 3.39
CA LEU A 25 -5.42 14.56 2.73
C LEU A 25 -6.28 13.32 2.44
N ARG A 26 -7.32 13.04 3.24
CA ARG A 26 -8.26 11.92 3.07
C ARG A 26 -9.40 12.24 2.08
N VAL A 27 -9.83 13.49 1.99
CA VAL A 27 -10.76 14.01 0.98
C VAL A 27 -10.00 14.10 -0.37
N PRO A 28 -10.61 13.76 -1.51
CA PRO A 28 -9.95 12.94 -2.52
C PRO A 28 -9.03 13.68 -3.51
N PHE A 29 -8.47 14.84 -3.18
CA PHE A 29 -7.76 15.64 -4.18
C PHE A 29 -6.25 15.75 -3.97
N LEU A 30 -5.76 16.34 -2.87
CA LEU A 30 -4.38 16.84 -2.86
C LEU A 30 -3.32 15.72 -2.79
N GLY A 31 -3.49 14.75 -1.90
CA GLY A 31 -2.54 13.62 -1.79
C GLY A 31 -2.52 12.76 -3.04
N TRP A 32 -3.69 12.44 -3.60
CA TRP A 32 -3.81 11.66 -4.83
C TRP A 32 -3.27 12.42 -6.04
N LEU A 33 -3.60 13.71 -6.18
CA LEU A 33 -3.08 14.57 -7.25
C LEU A 33 -1.56 14.66 -7.17
N PHE A 34 -0.98 14.73 -5.98
CA PHE A 34 0.48 14.67 -5.82
C PHE A 34 1.07 13.37 -6.37
N TYR A 35 0.51 12.19 -6.05
CA TYR A 35 0.99 10.94 -6.62
C TYR A 35 0.79 10.85 -8.13
N PHE A 36 -0.39 11.25 -8.62
CA PHE A 36 -0.70 11.21 -10.05
C PHE A 36 0.16 12.17 -10.86
N THR A 37 0.45 13.37 -10.35
CA THR A 37 1.32 14.34 -11.04
C THR A 37 2.75 13.83 -11.12
N ILE A 38 3.30 13.29 -10.04
CA ILE A 38 4.64 12.66 -10.05
C ILE A 38 4.68 11.48 -11.02
N ALA A 39 3.71 10.57 -10.93
CA ALA A 39 3.63 9.40 -11.80
C ALA A 39 3.46 9.79 -13.28
N PHE A 40 2.62 10.79 -13.56
CA PHE A 40 2.42 11.32 -14.91
C PHE A 40 3.69 11.96 -15.46
N TYR A 41 4.38 12.78 -14.67
CA TYR A 41 5.64 13.41 -15.08
C TYR A 41 6.74 12.36 -15.33
N ALA A 42 6.87 11.39 -14.42
CA ALA A 42 7.82 10.29 -14.55
C ALA A 42 7.52 9.42 -15.78
N GLY A 43 6.25 9.10 -16.04
CA GLY A 43 5.84 8.32 -17.20
C GLY A 43 6.01 9.06 -18.53
N LYS A 44 5.63 10.35 -18.58
CA LYS A 44 5.78 11.19 -19.79
C LYS A 44 7.25 11.35 -20.19
N ASN A 45 8.15 11.49 -19.22
CA ASN A 45 9.58 11.73 -19.44
C ASN A 45 10.44 10.53 -19.00
N ILE A 46 10.00 9.30 -19.33
CA ILE A 46 10.59 8.07 -18.77
C ILE A 46 12.10 7.92 -19.02
N HIS A 47 12.59 8.34 -20.19
CA HIS A 47 14.01 8.28 -20.53
C HIS A 47 14.86 9.19 -19.64
N THR A 48 14.45 10.46 -19.50
CA THR A 48 15.11 11.44 -18.63
C THR A 48 15.02 11.04 -17.16
N PHE A 49 13.85 10.56 -16.74
CA PHE A 49 13.61 10.08 -15.38
C PHE A 49 14.50 8.88 -15.02
N ARG A 50 14.66 7.92 -15.94
CA ARG A 50 15.55 6.77 -15.77
C ARG A 50 17.00 7.19 -15.59
N LEU A 51 17.49 8.14 -16.41
CA LEU A 51 18.85 8.67 -16.28
C LEU A 51 19.08 9.39 -14.95
N PHE A 52 18.11 10.20 -14.52
CA PHE A 52 18.13 10.89 -13.23
C PHE A 52 18.22 9.90 -12.08
N ILE A 53 17.33 8.90 -12.06
CA ILE A 53 17.30 7.87 -11.03
C ILE A 53 18.60 7.06 -11.00
N TYR A 54 19.13 6.66 -12.16
CA TYR A 54 20.36 5.89 -12.23
C TYR A 54 21.56 6.68 -11.68
N ARG A 55 21.63 7.98 -12.00
CA ARG A 55 22.66 8.90 -11.50
C ARG A 55 22.61 9.06 -9.98
N TYR A 56 21.42 9.21 -9.40
CA TYR A 56 21.24 9.47 -7.97
C TYR A 56 20.87 8.22 -7.14
N ARG A 57 20.99 7.02 -7.70
CA ARG A 57 20.53 5.76 -7.08
C ARG A 57 20.99 5.56 -5.63
N LYS A 58 22.24 5.90 -5.32
CA LYS A 58 22.81 5.77 -3.96
C LYS A 58 22.12 6.71 -2.98
N TYR A 59 21.90 7.96 -3.39
CA TYR A 59 21.18 8.95 -2.61
C TYR A 59 19.71 8.56 -2.44
N LEU A 60 19.07 8.00 -3.47
CA LEU A 60 17.68 7.56 -3.39
C LEU A 60 17.48 6.41 -2.38
N TYR A 61 18.39 5.43 -2.34
CA TYR A 61 18.36 4.40 -1.30
C TYR A 61 18.59 4.96 0.10
N LEU A 62 19.51 5.93 0.24
CA LEU A 62 19.75 6.63 1.50
C LEU A 62 18.50 7.41 1.94
N THR A 63 17.85 8.15 1.03
CA THR A 63 16.63 8.91 1.33
C THR A 63 15.45 7.99 1.68
N LEU A 64 15.33 6.83 1.02
CA LEU A 64 14.34 5.82 1.39
C LEU A 64 14.56 5.33 2.83
N PHE A 65 15.81 5.05 3.21
CA PHE A 65 16.14 4.65 4.58
C PHE A 65 15.86 5.77 5.60
N ILE A 66 16.25 7.01 5.29
CA ILE A 66 15.99 8.17 6.15
C ILE A 66 14.49 8.38 6.36
N THR A 67 13.70 8.33 5.29
CA THR A 67 12.23 8.51 5.37
C THR A 67 11.56 7.37 6.14
N PHE A 68 12.06 6.13 6.03
CA PHE A 68 11.63 5.01 6.87
C PHE A 68 11.89 5.26 8.36
N CYS A 69 13.13 5.63 8.72
CA CYS A 69 13.48 5.95 10.11
C CYS A 69 12.67 7.13 10.65
N MET A 70 12.46 8.17 9.83
CA MET A 70 11.69 9.35 10.21
C MET A 70 10.25 9.01 10.63
N ILE A 71 9.56 8.14 9.88
CA ILE A 71 8.20 7.69 10.24
C ILE A 71 8.20 6.98 11.60
N HIS A 72 9.17 6.10 11.83
CA HIS A 72 9.29 5.37 13.08
C HIS A 72 9.57 6.29 14.27
N ILE A 73 10.49 7.24 14.13
CA ILE A 73 10.83 8.21 15.16
C ILE A 73 9.63 9.11 15.48
N LEU A 74 8.94 9.63 14.47
CA LEU A 74 7.75 10.47 14.64
C LEU A 74 6.60 9.72 15.35
N PHE A 75 6.48 8.42 15.08
CA PHE A 75 5.50 7.57 15.75
C PHE A 75 5.88 7.28 17.20
N GLN A 76 7.14 6.94 17.47
CA GLN A 76 7.62 6.65 18.84
C GLN A 76 7.64 7.87 19.75
N ASN A 77 7.99 9.05 19.22
CA ASN A 77 8.00 10.30 19.96
C ASN A 77 6.59 10.84 20.29
N GLY A 78 5.53 10.12 19.90
CA GLY A 78 4.15 10.52 20.16
C GLY A 78 3.72 11.77 19.39
N THR A 79 4.52 12.29 18.47
CA THR A 79 4.13 13.45 17.65
C THR A 79 2.94 13.10 16.75
N ILE A 80 2.85 11.84 16.32
CA ILE A 80 1.73 11.34 15.53
C ILE A 80 1.20 10.06 16.16
N HIS A 81 0.00 10.14 16.75
CA HIS A 81 -0.64 9.01 17.44
C HIS A 81 -1.48 8.11 16.53
N MET A 82 -1.78 8.54 15.31
CA MET A 82 -2.61 7.78 14.38
C MET A 82 -1.77 7.02 13.36
N VAL A 83 -2.05 5.72 13.21
CA VAL A 83 -1.53 4.91 12.10
C VAL A 83 -2.51 5.07 10.94
N SER A 84 -2.17 5.95 9.99
CA SER A 84 -2.99 6.25 8.81
C SER A 84 -2.09 6.44 7.60
N SER A 85 -2.54 6.00 6.43
CA SER A 85 -1.85 6.26 5.16
C SER A 85 -1.97 7.71 4.70
N ALA A 86 -2.82 8.51 5.37
CA ALA A 86 -3.06 9.93 5.05
C ALA A 86 -2.11 10.88 5.83
N ARG A 87 -1.01 10.38 6.39
CA ARG A 87 -0.03 11.24 7.08
C ARG A 87 0.97 11.83 6.08
N TYR A 88 1.37 13.07 6.32
CA TYR A 88 2.31 13.80 5.44
C TYR A 88 3.69 13.12 5.35
N ASP A 89 4.18 12.51 6.44
CA ASP A 89 5.45 11.78 6.48
C ASP A 89 5.38 10.49 5.65
N VAL A 90 4.22 9.84 5.65
CA VAL A 90 3.94 8.65 4.82
C VAL A 90 3.86 9.02 3.33
N VAL A 91 3.41 10.22 2.99
CA VAL A 91 3.34 10.68 1.59
C VAL A 91 4.72 10.75 0.94
N LEU A 92 5.71 11.32 1.64
CA LEU A 92 7.08 11.36 1.11
C LEU A 92 7.69 9.96 1.05
N TYR A 93 7.54 9.17 2.10
CA TYR A 93 8.06 7.81 2.15
C TYR A 93 7.53 6.93 1.03
N THR A 94 6.23 7.01 0.73
CA THR A 94 5.60 6.24 -0.34
C THR A 94 6.17 6.60 -1.72
N VAL A 95 6.47 7.88 -2.00
CA VAL A 95 7.16 8.27 -3.25
C VAL A 95 8.53 7.59 -3.36
N PHE A 96 9.31 7.61 -2.28
CA PHE A 96 10.64 6.96 -2.29
C PHE A 96 10.53 5.43 -2.37
N ILE A 97 9.49 4.82 -1.79
CA ILE A 97 9.19 3.39 -2.02
C ILE A 97 8.96 3.14 -3.51
N PHE A 98 8.13 3.94 -4.18
CA PHE A 98 7.84 3.73 -5.60
C PHE A 98 9.09 3.91 -6.46
N ILE A 99 9.93 4.91 -6.15
CA ILE A 99 11.22 5.09 -6.81
C ILE A 99 12.15 3.90 -6.55
N GLY A 100 12.17 3.38 -5.32
CA GLY A 100 12.94 2.20 -4.94
C GLY A 100 12.48 0.93 -5.66
N LEU A 101 11.17 0.72 -5.75
CA LEU A 101 10.57 -0.38 -6.52
C LEU A 101 10.85 -0.25 -8.02
N PHE A 102 10.81 0.98 -8.55
CA PHE A 102 11.17 1.25 -9.94
C PHE A 102 12.65 0.93 -10.20
N LEU A 103 13.57 1.36 -9.33
CA LEU A 103 14.98 0.97 -9.36
C LEU A 103 15.16 -0.55 -9.30
N PHE A 104 14.43 -1.20 -8.40
CA PHE A 104 14.48 -2.65 -8.22
C PHE A 104 13.98 -3.39 -9.47
N SER A 105 12.94 -2.86 -10.13
CA SER A 105 12.42 -3.43 -11.37
C SER A 105 13.42 -3.40 -12.53
N GLN A 106 14.37 -2.45 -12.53
CA GLN A 106 15.38 -2.35 -13.59
C GLN A 106 16.43 -3.46 -13.56
N TYR A 107 16.54 -4.22 -12.47
CA TYR A 107 17.45 -5.37 -12.40
C TYR A 107 16.94 -6.56 -13.20
N TRP A 108 15.65 -6.60 -13.55
CA TRP A 108 15.06 -7.66 -14.34
C TRP A 108 14.70 -7.17 -15.74
N SER A 109 15.14 -7.91 -16.75
CA SER A 109 14.78 -7.65 -18.14
C SER A 109 13.29 -7.87 -18.40
N ASP A 110 12.71 -8.87 -17.76
CA ASP A 110 11.30 -9.22 -17.83
C ASP A 110 10.72 -9.46 -16.43
N THR A 111 9.40 -9.26 -16.28
CA THR A 111 8.73 -9.52 -15.01
C THR A 111 8.64 -11.02 -14.75
N PRO A 112 9.22 -11.54 -13.65
CA PRO A 112 9.15 -12.97 -13.31
C PRO A 112 7.71 -13.48 -13.21
N TYR A 113 7.50 -14.75 -13.56
CA TYR A 113 6.17 -15.40 -13.54
C TYR A 113 5.46 -15.25 -12.18
N TYR A 114 6.18 -15.44 -11.07
CA TYR A 114 5.61 -15.33 -9.72
C TYR A 114 5.10 -13.92 -9.43
N ILE A 115 5.83 -12.88 -9.86
CA ILE A 115 5.41 -11.49 -9.70
C ILE A 115 4.16 -11.23 -10.54
N LYS A 116 4.16 -11.65 -11.82
CA LYS A 116 2.98 -11.55 -12.68
C LYS A 116 1.76 -12.23 -12.04
N TRP A 117 1.94 -13.40 -11.42
CA TRP A 117 0.87 -14.17 -10.79
C TRP A 117 0.27 -13.46 -9.56
N VAL A 118 1.12 -12.91 -8.68
CA VAL A 118 0.66 -12.10 -7.54
C VAL A 118 -0.04 -10.83 -8.02
N CYS A 119 0.50 -10.16 -9.05
CA CYS A 119 -0.11 -8.99 -9.67
C CYS A 119 -1.51 -9.29 -10.22
N SER A 120 -1.76 -10.47 -10.77
CA SER A 120 -3.09 -10.91 -11.21
C SER A 120 -4.11 -11.03 -10.08
N CYS A 121 -3.67 -11.19 -8.84
CA CYS A 121 -4.52 -11.22 -7.63
C CYS A 121 -4.59 -9.86 -6.90
N SER A 122 -3.83 -8.86 -7.34
CA SER A 122 -3.61 -7.60 -6.59
C SER A 122 -4.89 -6.87 -6.19
N TYR A 123 -5.87 -6.80 -7.10
CA TYR A 123 -7.16 -6.16 -6.82
C TYR A 123 -7.94 -6.88 -5.70
N GLY A 124 -7.99 -8.21 -5.77
CA GLY A 124 -8.66 -9.02 -4.75
C GLY A 124 -7.95 -8.97 -3.40
N ILE A 125 -6.61 -8.98 -3.42
CA ILE A 125 -5.80 -8.76 -2.21
C ILE A 125 -6.12 -7.38 -1.62
N TYR A 126 -6.07 -6.32 -2.42
CA TYR A 126 -6.36 -4.96 -1.96
C TYR A 126 -7.73 -4.84 -1.27
N LEU A 127 -8.76 -5.50 -1.81
CA LEU A 127 -10.12 -5.42 -1.28
C LEU A 127 -10.32 -6.27 -0.01
N LEU A 128 -9.75 -7.47 0.02
CA LEU A 128 -9.94 -8.43 1.12
C LEU A 128 -8.93 -8.27 2.26
N HIS A 129 -7.74 -7.75 1.99
CA HIS A 129 -6.67 -7.56 2.98
C HIS A 129 -7.14 -6.81 4.24
N PRO A 130 -7.76 -5.61 4.19
CA PRO A 130 -8.19 -4.92 5.41
C PRO A 130 -9.27 -5.70 6.17
N LEU A 131 -10.14 -6.43 5.46
CA LEU A 131 -11.18 -7.27 6.07
C LEU A 131 -10.54 -8.44 6.83
N VAL A 132 -9.64 -9.17 6.17
CA VAL A 132 -8.92 -10.30 6.76
C VAL A 132 -8.08 -9.83 7.94
N GLN A 133 -7.31 -8.75 7.79
CA GLN A 133 -6.48 -8.22 8.87
C GLN A 133 -7.32 -7.83 10.09
N LYS A 134 -8.51 -7.25 9.90
CA LYS A 134 -9.41 -6.93 11.02
C LYS A 134 -9.82 -8.19 11.79
N TYR A 135 -10.26 -9.25 11.11
CA TYR A 135 -10.69 -10.47 11.78
C TYR A 135 -9.52 -11.24 12.41
N VAL A 136 -8.38 -11.29 11.71
CA VAL A 136 -7.16 -11.93 12.21
C VAL A 136 -6.63 -11.19 13.44
N ALA A 137 -6.63 -9.85 13.43
CA ALA A 137 -6.25 -9.04 14.59
C ALA A 137 -7.11 -9.36 15.82
N LEU A 138 -8.44 -9.45 15.64
CA LEU A 138 -9.38 -9.78 16.74
C LEU A 138 -9.15 -11.18 17.32
N TYR A 139 -8.71 -12.12 16.49
CA TYR A 139 -8.40 -13.49 16.93
C TYR A 139 -7.03 -13.56 17.62
N ILE A 140 -6.01 -12.98 17.00
CA ILE A 140 -4.61 -13.09 17.44
C ILE A 140 -4.33 -12.21 18.67
N SER A 141 -5.05 -11.10 18.87
CA SER A 141 -4.89 -10.23 20.04
C SER A 141 -5.08 -10.98 21.38
N ARG A 142 -5.75 -12.13 21.36
CA ARG A 142 -5.94 -13.00 22.53
C ARG A 142 -4.65 -13.70 22.99
N PHE A 143 -3.68 -13.87 22.10
CA PHE A 143 -2.49 -14.69 22.33
C PHE A 143 -1.27 -13.93 22.87
N HIS A 144 -1.41 -12.66 23.29
CA HIS A 144 -0.34 -11.84 23.90
C HIS A 144 1.03 -11.99 23.22
N LEU A 145 1.05 -11.89 21.88
CA LEU A 145 2.28 -12.06 21.11
C LEU A 145 3.19 -10.82 21.23
N PRO A 146 4.52 -11.00 21.12
CA PRO A 146 5.44 -9.89 20.92
C PRO A 146 5.04 -9.07 19.69
N THR A 147 5.19 -7.74 19.77
CA THR A 147 4.75 -6.80 18.72
C THR A 147 5.28 -7.15 17.33
N LEU A 148 6.55 -7.56 17.22
CA LEU A 148 7.15 -7.92 15.94
C LEU A 148 6.52 -9.20 15.35
N CYS A 149 6.31 -10.22 16.18
CA CYS A 149 5.62 -11.44 15.76
C CYS A 149 4.18 -11.14 15.33
N TYR A 150 3.48 -10.29 16.08
CA TYR A 150 2.13 -9.85 15.74
C TYR A 150 2.07 -9.19 14.35
N ILE A 151 2.98 -8.25 14.07
CA ILE A 151 3.05 -7.54 12.77
C ILE A 151 3.40 -8.50 11.63
N VAL A 152 4.37 -9.39 11.83
CA VAL A 152 4.76 -10.35 10.79
C VAL A 152 3.61 -11.30 10.46
N ILE A 153 2.94 -11.86 11.47
CA ILE A 153 1.84 -12.80 11.28
C ILE A 153 0.66 -12.11 10.61
N ILE A 154 0.25 -10.93 11.07
CA ILE A 154 -0.90 -10.23 10.47
C ILE A 154 -0.63 -9.83 9.02
N GLN A 155 0.63 -9.58 8.65
CA GLN A 155 1.00 -9.26 7.27
C GLN A 155 1.03 -10.50 6.37
N ILE A 156 1.59 -11.62 6.85
CA ILE A 156 1.61 -12.88 6.10
C ILE A 156 0.19 -13.40 5.89
N VAL A 157 -0.59 -13.50 6.96
CA VAL A 157 -1.97 -14.00 6.91
C VAL A 157 -2.87 -13.01 6.14
N GLY A 158 -2.65 -11.71 6.33
CA GLY A 158 -3.34 -10.65 5.63
C GLY A 158 -3.17 -10.69 4.11
N ILE A 159 -2.10 -11.28 3.58
CA ILE A 159 -1.90 -11.47 2.13
C ILE A 159 -2.28 -12.88 1.70
N GLY A 160 -1.88 -13.90 2.46
CA GLY A 160 -2.10 -15.31 2.13
C GLY A 160 -3.58 -15.69 2.05
N ILE A 161 -4.39 -15.28 3.03
CA ILE A 161 -5.82 -15.59 3.04
C ILE A 161 -6.54 -14.93 1.85
N PRO A 162 -6.36 -13.63 1.55
CA PRO A 162 -6.93 -13.04 0.34
C PRO A 162 -6.55 -13.76 -0.94
N ILE A 163 -5.29 -14.16 -1.12
CA ILE A 163 -4.87 -14.94 -2.29
C ILE A 163 -5.69 -16.25 -2.37
N GLY A 164 -5.82 -16.97 -1.26
CA GLY A 164 -6.64 -18.17 -1.18
C GLY A 164 -8.10 -17.90 -1.57
N ILE A 165 -8.71 -16.84 -1.03
CA ILE A 165 -10.09 -16.44 -1.36
C ILE A 165 -10.21 -16.09 -2.84
N VAL A 166 -9.26 -15.36 -3.43
CA VAL A 166 -9.25 -15.03 -4.87
C VAL A 166 -9.29 -16.29 -5.72
N LEU A 167 -8.43 -17.25 -5.42
CA LEU A 167 -8.33 -18.51 -6.17
C LEU A 167 -9.59 -19.36 -6.01
N LEU A 168 -10.19 -19.40 -4.81
CA LEU A 168 -11.45 -20.09 -4.57
C LEU A 168 -12.62 -19.43 -5.31
N CYS A 169 -12.73 -18.11 -5.24
CA CYS A 169 -13.76 -17.35 -5.94
C CYS A 169 -13.61 -17.45 -7.46
N HIS A 170 -12.40 -17.55 -7.99
CA HIS A 170 -12.15 -17.72 -9.43
C HIS A 170 -12.81 -18.98 -10.00
N LYS A 171 -12.98 -20.04 -9.19
CA LYS A 171 -13.67 -21.27 -9.59
C LYS A 171 -15.16 -21.05 -9.90
N TYR A 172 -15.77 -20.00 -9.35
CA TYR A 172 -17.20 -19.72 -9.50
C TYR A 172 -17.48 -18.58 -10.48
N TRP A 173 -18.56 -18.71 -11.27
CA TRP A 173 -18.93 -17.74 -12.30
C TRP A 173 -19.16 -16.31 -11.77
N TRP A 174 -19.60 -16.18 -10.50
CA TRP A 174 -19.87 -14.91 -9.83
C TRP A 174 -18.64 -14.31 -9.13
N GLY A 175 -17.60 -15.10 -8.85
CA GLY A 175 -16.46 -14.64 -8.05
C GLY A 175 -15.66 -13.50 -8.70
N LYS A 176 -15.71 -13.41 -10.04
CA LYS A 176 -15.12 -12.31 -10.82
C LYS A 176 -15.69 -10.92 -10.49
N TYR A 177 -16.92 -10.85 -9.97
CA TYR A 177 -17.55 -9.58 -9.57
C TYR A 177 -17.16 -9.14 -8.16
N VAL A 178 -16.77 -10.09 -7.30
CA VAL A 178 -16.40 -9.83 -5.91
C VAL A 178 -14.90 -9.55 -5.79
N VAL A 179 -14.07 -10.36 -6.43
CA VAL A 179 -12.62 -10.37 -6.23
C VAL A 179 -11.84 -9.86 -7.46
N GLY A 180 -12.56 -9.47 -8.50
CA GLY A 180 -12.00 -9.03 -9.78
C GLY A 180 -11.62 -10.20 -10.69
N LYS A 181 -11.21 -9.88 -11.92
CA LYS A 181 -10.80 -10.88 -12.92
C LYS A 181 -9.37 -11.34 -12.64
N PHE A 182 -9.21 -12.55 -12.14
CA PHE A 182 -7.92 -13.24 -12.16
C PHE A 182 -7.58 -13.68 -13.59
N ARG A 183 -6.40 -13.30 -14.07
CA ARG A 183 -5.84 -13.76 -15.35
C ARG A 183 -4.51 -14.44 -15.06
N PRO A 184 -4.42 -15.78 -15.13
CA PRO A 184 -3.13 -16.44 -14.94
C PRO A 184 -2.15 -15.91 -16.00
N PRO A 185 -0.93 -15.51 -15.62
CA PRO A 185 0.07 -15.10 -16.59
C PRO A 185 0.43 -16.27 -17.50
N LEU A 186 0.62 -15.98 -18.79
CA LEU A 186 1.15 -16.97 -19.72
C LEU A 186 2.56 -17.35 -19.27
N LYS A 187 2.85 -18.65 -19.24
CA LYS A 187 4.20 -19.15 -19.02
C LYS A 187 4.95 -18.95 -20.33
N ASP A 188 5.67 -17.84 -20.43
CA ASP A 188 6.62 -17.61 -21.51
C ASP A 188 7.73 -18.67 -21.33
N ASN A 189 7.74 -19.69 -22.19
CA ASN A 189 8.76 -20.75 -22.22
C ASN A 189 10.02 -20.24 -22.92
#